data_AF-A0A0D2GED9-F1
#
_entry.id   AF-A0A0D2GED9-F1
#
_cell.length_a   1.000
_cell.length_b   1.000
_cell.length_c   1.000
_cell.angle_alpha   90.00
_cell.angle_beta   90.00
_cell.angle_gamma   90.00
#
_symmetry.space_group_name_H-M   'P 1'
#
loop_
_entity.id
_entity.type
_entity.pdbx_description
1 polymer ?
#
loop_
_entity_poly.entity_id
_entity_poly.type
_entity_poly.pdbx_seq_one_letter_code
_entity_poly.pdbx_strand_id
1 'polypeptide(L)'
;MSALLKVPSTAAKWKFYFMATRPENFFVQQGDELEYRSDTVTKAGAQPILVGGLPLVVPRLRVRRDGSGNAIRQAPELWMWEELRSNADGSRLWHELGFCSGPKDLEQKLLDRAREEGNQVTGPAGALQDGRDSWARFIFSRPGEQAKQMSEVRKDYHEEQKRLQEAE
;
A
#
# COMPACT_ATOMS: atom_id res chain seq x y z
N MET A 1 11.59 28.15 2.24
CA MET A 1 10.12 28.31 2.38
C MET A 1 9.48 27.02 1.89
N SER A 2 9.07 26.13 2.78
CA SER A 2 8.23 24.99 2.39
C SER A 2 6.85 25.55 2.08
N ALA A 3 6.41 25.47 0.82
CA ALA A 3 5.00 25.60 0.53
C ALA A 3 4.29 24.46 1.27
N LEU A 4 3.67 24.77 2.42
CA LEU A 4 2.85 23.80 3.13
C LEU A 4 1.80 23.28 2.16
N LEU A 5 1.91 22.00 1.80
CA LEU A 5 0.88 21.30 1.05
C LEU A 5 -0.41 21.45 1.87
N LYS A 6 -1.46 22.04 1.27
CA LYS A 6 -2.75 22.24 1.94
C LYS A 6 -3.21 20.92 2.53
N VAL A 7 -3.24 20.83 3.87
CA VAL A 7 -3.65 19.60 4.58
C VAL A 7 -5.09 19.27 4.19
N PRO A 8 -5.36 18.04 3.71
CA PRO A 8 -6.72 17.60 3.44
C PRO A 8 -7.57 17.62 4.73
N SER A 9 -8.87 17.87 4.60
CA SER A 9 -9.80 17.90 5.75
C SER A 9 -9.85 16.61 6.56
N THR A 10 -9.42 15.48 5.99
CA THR A 10 -9.40 14.18 6.66
C THR A 10 -8.21 13.35 6.16
N ALA A 11 -7.61 12.54 7.02
CA ALA A 11 -6.58 11.56 6.64
C ALA A 11 -7.01 10.68 5.45
N ALA A 12 -8.30 10.32 5.36
CA ALA A 12 -8.86 9.50 4.27
C ALA A 12 -8.76 10.13 2.86
N LYS A 13 -8.43 11.42 2.74
CA LYS A 13 -8.20 12.12 1.46
C LYS A 13 -6.72 12.20 1.08
N TRP A 14 -5.82 11.74 1.95
CA TRP A 14 -4.38 11.81 1.73
C TRP A 14 -3.90 10.79 0.69
N LYS A 15 -3.51 11.22 -0.51
CA LYS A 15 -2.98 10.29 -1.52
C LYS A 15 -1.61 9.73 -1.11
N PHE A 16 -1.32 8.51 -1.56
CA PHE A 16 0.01 7.89 -1.42
C PHE A 16 1.12 8.78 -2.00
N TYR A 17 0.86 9.46 -3.12
CA TYR A 17 1.79 10.42 -3.69
C TYR A 17 2.31 11.45 -2.69
N PHE A 18 1.42 12.04 -1.90
CA PHE A 18 1.79 13.04 -0.90
C PHE A 18 2.58 12.45 0.28
N MET A 19 2.49 11.14 0.52
CA MET A 19 3.31 10.47 1.54
C MET A 19 4.70 10.11 0.97
N ALA A 20 4.74 9.66 -0.27
CA ALA A 20 5.95 9.20 -0.95
C ALA A 20 6.88 10.35 -1.41
N THR A 21 6.35 11.55 -1.69
CA THR A 21 7.14 12.69 -2.22
C THR A 21 7.69 13.63 -1.15
N ARG A 22 7.58 13.24 0.12
CA ARG A 22 8.06 14.02 1.25
C ARG A 22 9.50 13.73 1.63
N PRO A 23 10.14 14.56 2.49
CA PRO A 23 11.47 14.25 3.03
C PRO A 23 11.53 12.87 3.69
N GLU A 24 10.47 12.46 4.40
CA GLU A 24 10.37 11.15 5.05
C GLU A 24 10.19 10.00 4.04
N ASN A 25 9.89 10.30 2.77
CA ASN A 25 9.86 9.37 1.64
C ASN A 25 9.14 8.05 1.95
N PHE A 26 7.98 8.12 2.63
CA PHE A 26 7.27 6.92 3.08
C PHE A 26 7.02 5.96 1.92
N PHE A 27 7.22 4.67 2.18
CA PHE A 27 7.03 3.55 1.24
C PHE A 27 8.04 3.47 0.09
N VAL A 28 8.81 4.54 -0.12
CA VAL A 28 9.80 4.67 -1.20
C VAL A 28 11.21 4.83 -0.67
N GLN A 29 11.45 4.61 0.63
CA GLN A 29 12.81 4.44 1.16
C GLN A 29 13.33 3.02 0.89
N GLN A 30 14.65 2.88 0.91
CA GLN A 30 15.26 1.57 0.73
C GLN A 30 14.97 0.71 1.96
N GLY A 31 14.43 -0.49 1.74
CA GLY A 31 14.03 -1.40 2.80
C GLY A 31 12.57 -1.24 3.25
N ASP A 32 11.86 -0.21 2.78
CA ASP A 32 10.41 -0.10 3.01
C ASP A 32 9.69 -1.26 2.30
N GLU A 33 8.82 -1.94 3.05
CA GLU A 33 8.01 -3.04 2.55
C GLU A 33 6.57 -2.94 3.04
N LEU A 34 5.66 -3.47 2.22
CA LEU A 34 4.27 -3.72 2.60
C LEU A 34 4.00 -5.22 2.66
N GLU A 35 3.23 -5.63 3.66
CA GLU A 35 2.50 -6.88 3.67
C GLU A 35 1.03 -6.57 3.32
N TYR A 36 0.44 -7.34 2.41
CA TYR A 36 -0.99 -7.26 2.09
C TYR A 36 -1.74 -8.42 2.74
N ARG A 37 -2.89 -8.12 3.34
CA ARG A 37 -3.77 -9.07 4.04
C ARG A 37 -5.23 -8.79 3.72
N SER A 38 -5.81 -9.58 2.83
CA SER A 38 -7.20 -9.38 2.39
C SER A 38 -8.25 -9.63 3.49
N ASP A 39 -7.86 -10.34 4.57
CA ASP A 39 -8.68 -10.61 5.74
C ASP A 39 -8.82 -9.44 6.72
N THR A 40 -8.02 -8.38 6.56
CA THR A 40 -8.07 -7.26 7.49
C THR A 40 -9.35 -6.44 7.29
N VAL A 41 -10.16 -6.36 8.34
CA VAL A 41 -11.39 -5.56 8.39
C VAL A 41 -11.32 -4.52 9.50
N THR A 42 -11.86 -3.33 9.25
CA THR A 42 -11.84 -2.21 10.20
C THR A 42 -13.05 -2.16 11.12
N LYS A 43 -14.11 -2.91 10.80
CA LYS A 43 -15.38 -2.93 11.54
C LYS A 43 -15.64 -4.32 12.07
N ALA A 44 -16.04 -4.40 13.33
CA ALA A 44 -16.49 -5.66 13.93
C ALA A 44 -17.65 -6.27 13.13
N GLY A 45 -17.57 -7.58 12.87
CA GLY A 45 -18.58 -8.31 12.10
C GLY A 45 -18.58 -8.05 10.58
N ALA A 46 -17.68 -7.22 10.06
CA ALA A 46 -17.56 -7.04 8.62
C ALA A 46 -16.96 -8.27 7.93
N GLN A 47 -17.39 -8.53 6.70
CA GLN A 47 -16.84 -9.61 5.89
C GLN A 47 -15.50 -9.20 5.27
N PRO A 48 -14.47 -10.06 5.31
CA PRO A 48 -13.21 -9.83 4.62
C PRO A 48 -13.32 -10.00 3.10
N ILE A 49 -12.24 -9.66 2.39
CA ILE A 49 -12.04 -10.12 1.02
C ILE A 49 -11.41 -11.51 1.07
N LEU A 50 -11.96 -12.45 0.31
CA LEU A 50 -11.46 -13.82 0.18
C LEU A 50 -11.19 -14.16 -1.29
N VAL A 51 -10.14 -14.92 -1.54
CA VAL A 51 -9.68 -15.40 -2.84
C VAL A 51 -9.68 -16.92 -2.79
N GLY A 52 -10.50 -17.57 -3.63
CA GLY A 52 -10.68 -19.03 -3.58
C GLY A 52 -11.23 -19.53 -2.23
N GLY A 53 -11.95 -18.66 -1.50
CA GLY A 53 -12.45 -18.95 -0.15
C GLY A 53 -11.45 -18.72 1.00
N LEU A 54 -10.21 -18.30 0.70
CA LEU A 54 -9.17 -18.05 1.70
C LEU A 54 -8.69 -16.59 1.66
N PRO A 55 -8.14 -16.06 2.76
CA PRO A 55 -7.43 -14.78 2.73
C PRO A 55 -6.26 -14.83 1.75
N LEU A 56 -6.16 -13.82 0.90
CA LEU A 56 -4.94 -13.55 0.13
C LEU A 56 -3.96 -12.82 1.03
N VAL A 57 -2.79 -13.42 1.23
CA VAL A 57 -1.68 -12.82 1.95
C VAL A 57 -0.50 -12.69 1.00
N VAL A 58 -0.01 -11.46 0.82
CA VAL A 58 1.23 -11.20 0.10
C VAL A 58 2.22 -10.62 1.09
N PRO A 59 3.20 -11.42 1.56
CA PRO A 59 3.99 -11.06 2.73
C PRO A 59 4.97 -9.91 2.48
N ARG A 60 5.41 -9.72 1.23
CA ARG A 60 6.43 -8.73 0.88
C ARG A 60 6.15 -8.10 -0.47
N LEU A 61 5.84 -6.82 -0.43
CA LEU A 61 5.66 -5.91 -1.55
C LEU A 61 6.62 -4.74 -1.35
N ARG A 62 7.19 -4.22 -2.43
CA ARG A 62 8.00 -3.02 -2.36
C ARG A 62 8.00 -2.25 -3.66
N VAL A 63 8.50 -1.02 -3.61
CA VAL A 63 8.79 -0.24 -4.80
C VAL A 63 10.13 -0.71 -5.40
N ARG A 64 10.10 -1.07 -6.68
CA ARG A 64 11.28 -1.50 -7.44
C ARG A 64 12.28 -0.35 -7.56
N ARG A 65 13.57 -0.70 -7.54
CA ARG A 65 14.68 0.24 -7.70
C ARG A 65 15.50 -0.04 -8.95
N ASP A 66 16.07 1.03 -9.52
CA ASP A 66 17.04 0.93 -10.60
C ASP A 66 18.43 0.50 -10.09
N GLY A 67 19.38 0.31 -11.00
CA GLY A 67 20.75 -0.10 -10.66
C GLY A 67 21.52 0.94 -9.83
N SER A 68 21.04 2.17 -9.72
CA SER A 68 21.59 3.23 -8.88
C SER A 68 20.89 3.34 -7.52
N GLY A 69 19.91 2.46 -7.24
CA GLY A 69 19.17 2.45 -5.99
C GLY A 69 18.01 3.43 -5.93
N ASN A 70 17.66 4.12 -7.02
CA ASN A 70 16.53 5.05 -7.04
C ASN A 70 15.21 4.31 -7.26
N ALA A 71 14.14 4.78 -6.63
CA ALA A 71 12.80 4.25 -6.85
C ALA A 71 12.35 4.49 -8.30
N ILE A 72 11.95 3.43 -9.00
CA ILE A 72 11.46 3.53 -10.37
C ILE A 72 10.04 4.11 -10.34
N ARG A 73 9.86 5.27 -10.99
CA ARG A 73 8.58 5.99 -11.02
C ARG A 73 8.24 6.49 -12.42
N GLN A 74 6.94 6.57 -12.71
CA GLN A 74 6.38 7.26 -13.88
C GLN A 74 5.55 8.45 -13.40
N ALA A 75 5.73 9.60 -14.04
CA ALA A 75 4.90 10.76 -13.74
C ALA A 75 3.51 10.62 -14.39
N PRO A 76 2.45 11.22 -13.79
CA PRO A 76 2.40 11.82 -12.46
C PRO A 76 1.92 10.75 -11.44
N GLU A 77 2.65 10.56 -10.34
CA GLU A 77 2.18 9.76 -9.19
C GLU A 77 2.22 8.22 -9.29
N LEU A 78 3.00 7.61 -10.19
CA LEU A 78 3.10 6.14 -10.27
C LEU A 78 4.48 5.61 -9.86
N TRP A 79 4.50 4.52 -9.11
CA TRP A 79 5.71 3.78 -8.75
C TRP A 79 5.63 2.35 -9.27
N MET A 80 6.76 1.81 -9.70
CA MET A 80 6.85 0.41 -10.09
C MET A 80 6.84 -0.46 -8.82
N TRP A 81 5.85 -1.34 -8.70
CA TRP A 81 5.77 -2.27 -7.57
C TRP A 81 6.20 -3.67 -7.97
N GLU A 82 6.78 -4.38 -7.02
CA GLU A 82 7.13 -5.78 -7.12
C GLU A 82 6.76 -6.52 -5.84
N GLU A 83 6.53 -7.82 -5.96
CA GLU A 83 6.24 -8.70 -4.84
C GLU A 83 7.22 -9.88 -4.79
N LEU A 84 7.53 -10.36 -3.60
CA LEU A 84 8.36 -11.54 -3.45
C LEU A 84 7.50 -12.80 -3.59
N ARG A 85 7.74 -13.58 -4.63
CA ARG A 85 7.12 -14.90 -4.80
C ARG A 85 8.09 -16.03 -4.59
N SER A 86 7.55 -17.14 -4.09
CA SER A 86 8.17 -18.46 -4.25
C SER A 86 7.82 -19.02 -5.63
N ASN A 87 8.83 -19.39 -6.40
CA ASN A 87 8.67 -20.10 -7.66
C ASN A 87 8.52 -21.62 -7.43
N ALA A 88 8.20 -22.36 -8.48
CA ALA A 88 8.02 -23.82 -8.42
C ALA A 88 9.29 -24.59 -8.01
N ASP A 89 10.47 -24.02 -8.26
CA ASP A 89 11.78 -24.56 -7.87
C ASP A 89 12.16 -24.24 -6.41
N GLY A 90 11.28 -23.57 -5.66
CA GLY A 90 11.52 -23.14 -4.29
C GLY A 90 12.35 -21.85 -4.16
N SER A 91 12.85 -21.30 -5.26
CA SER A 91 13.53 -19.99 -5.25
C SER A 91 12.54 -18.87 -4.91
N ARG A 92 13.04 -17.79 -4.31
CA ARG A 92 12.26 -16.58 -4.07
C ARG A 92 12.76 -15.45 -4.94
N LEU A 93 11.93 -14.96 -5.84
CA LEU A 93 12.25 -13.85 -6.74
C LEU A 93 11.25 -12.72 -6.59
N TRP A 94 11.72 -11.51 -6.85
CA TRP A 94 10.86 -10.34 -6.99
C TRP A 94 10.21 -10.36 -8.38
N HIS A 95 8.89 -10.31 -8.41
CA HIS A 95 8.08 -10.28 -9.63
C HIS A 95 7.41 -8.93 -9.76
N GLU A 96 7.45 -8.35 -10.96
CA GLU A 96 6.83 -7.06 -11.20
C GLU A 96 5.30 -7.15 -11.17
N LEU A 97 4.68 -6.25 -10.42
CA LEU A 97 3.25 -5.96 -10.46
C LEU A 97 2.92 -4.81 -11.42
N GLY A 98 3.91 -4.01 -11.80
CA GLY A 98 3.75 -2.85 -12.65
C GLY A 98 3.54 -1.55 -11.87
N PHE A 99 3.23 -0.48 -12.59
CA PHE A 99 3.05 0.86 -12.03
C PHE A 99 1.72 1.01 -11.28
N CYS A 100 1.75 1.49 -10.03
CA CYS A 100 0.57 1.78 -9.19
C CYS A 100 0.71 3.13 -8.50
N SER A 101 -0.41 3.81 -8.26
CA SER A 101 -0.41 5.09 -7.54
C SER A 101 -0.46 4.96 -6.02
N GLY A 102 -0.76 3.76 -5.50
CA GLY A 102 -0.84 3.49 -4.06
C GLY A 102 -1.63 2.22 -3.71
N PRO A 103 -2.06 2.07 -2.45
CA PRO A 103 -2.70 0.85 -1.92
C PRO A 103 -3.92 0.37 -2.67
N LYS A 104 -4.80 1.28 -3.12
CA LYS A 104 -6.01 0.93 -3.87
C LYS A 104 -5.65 0.21 -5.18
N ASP A 105 -4.80 0.84 -5.99
CA ASP A 105 -4.38 0.28 -7.28
C ASP A 105 -3.59 -1.01 -7.08
N LEU A 106 -2.73 -1.04 -6.05
CA LEU A 106 -1.94 -2.22 -5.71
C LEU A 106 -2.84 -3.40 -5.32
N GLU A 107 -3.82 -3.19 -4.44
CA GLU A 107 -4.81 -4.19 -4.07
C GLU A 107 -5.59 -4.69 -5.28
N GLN A 108 -6.06 -3.78 -6.13
CA GLN A 108 -6.80 -4.15 -7.33
C GLN A 108 -5.98 -5.08 -8.22
N LYS A 109 -4.69 -4.79 -8.44
CA LYS A 109 -3.80 -5.68 -9.21
C LYS A 109 -3.60 -7.04 -8.58
N LEU A 110 -3.43 -7.10 -7.26
CA LEU A 110 -3.29 -8.38 -6.55
C LEU A 110 -4.56 -9.23 -6.70
N LEU A 111 -5.75 -8.59 -6.63
CA LEU A 111 -7.03 -9.27 -6.82
C LEU A 111 -7.28 -9.65 -8.28
N ASP A 112 -6.96 -8.80 -9.24
CA ASP A 112 -7.10 -9.09 -10.68
C ASP A 112 -6.21 -10.25 -11.08
N ARG A 113 -4.96 -10.27 -10.62
CA ARG A 113 -4.08 -11.41 -10.84
C ARG A 113 -4.67 -12.71 -10.27
N ALA A 114 -5.23 -12.68 -9.06
CA ALA A 114 -5.86 -13.86 -8.50
C ALA A 114 -7.03 -14.35 -9.36
N ARG A 115 -7.81 -13.43 -9.95
CA ARG A 115 -8.88 -13.76 -10.92
C ARG A 115 -8.32 -14.36 -12.22
N GLU A 116 -7.22 -13.82 -12.74
CA GLU A 116 -6.51 -14.35 -13.91
C GLU A 116 -5.97 -15.76 -13.67
N GLU A 117 -5.57 -16.06 -12.43
CA GLU A 117 -5.18 -17.40 -11.96
C GLU A 117 -6.40 -18.33 -11.72
N GLY A 118 -7.61 -17.88 -12.04
CA GLY A 118 -8.85 -18.66 -11.96
C GLY A 118 -9.53 -18.67 -10.58
N ASN A 119 -9.03 -17.87 -9.63
CA ASN A 119 -9.63 -17.81 -8.29
C ASN A 119 -10.86 -16.91 -8.27
N GLN A 120 -11.91 -17.38 -7.58
CA GLN A 120 -13.06 -16.53 -7.27
C GLN A 120 -12.69 -15.53 -6.16
N VAL A 121 -12.89 -14.23 -6.42
CA VAL A 121 -12.70 -13.17 -5.42
C VAL A 121 -14.06 -12.73 -4.88
N THR A 122 -14.23 -12.81 -3.56
CA THR A 122 -15.47 -12.48 -2.83
C THR A 122 -15.19 -11.49 -1.71
N GLY A 123 -16.22 -10.77 -1.25
CA GLY A 123 -16.10 -9.76 -0.20
C GLY A 123 -17.12 -8.62 -0.39
N PRO A 124 -17.08 -7.58 0.46
CA PRO A 124 -18.00 -6.45 0.38
C PRO A 124 -17.86 -5.69 -0.95
N ALA A 125 -18.98 -5.36 -1.61
CA ALA A 125 -18.98 -4.67 -2.90
C ALA A 125 -18.14 -3.38 -2.89
N GLY A 126 -18.27 -2.55 -1.84
CA GLY A 126 -17.47 -1.33 -1.74
C GLY A 126 -15.96 -1.56 -1.57
N ALA A 127 -15.55 -2.71 -1.02
CA ALA A 127 -14.14 -3.08 -0.94
C ALA A 127 -13.63 -3.55 -2.31
N LEU A 128 -14.42 -4.38 -3.01
CA LEU A 128 -14.06 -4.96 -4.32
C LEU A 128 -14.13 -3.98 -5.49
N GLN A 129 -15.04 -3.00 -5.46
CA GLN A 129 -15.29 -2.08 -6.58
C GLN A 129 -14.52 -0.76 -6.41
N ASP A 130 -14.52 -0.20 -5.19
CA ASP A 130 -13.99 1.13 -4.95
C ASP A 130 -12.68 1.13 -4.16
N GLY A 131 -12.21 -0.04 -3.69
CA GLY A 131 -11.04 -0.17 -2.82
C GLY A 131 -11.26 0.40 -1.42
N ARG A 132 -12.51 0.39 -0.93
CA ARG A 132 -12.83 0.90 0.42
C ARG A 132 -12.01 0.16 1.47
N ASP A 133 -11.43 0.92 2.39
CA ASP A 133 -10.55 0.43 3.45
C ASP A 133 -9.28 -0.29 2.96
N SER A 134 -8.90 -0.15 1.67
CA SER A 134 -7.66 -0.75 1.11
C SER A 134 -6.43 -0.42 1.96
N TRP A 135 -6.30 0.82 2.41
CA TRP A 135 -5.22 1.26 3.30
C TRP A 135 -5.11 0.45 4.60
N ALA A 136 -6.20 -0.11 5.13
CA ALA A 136 -6.12 -0.93 6.35
C ALA A 136 -5.61 -2.35 6.07
N ARG A 137 -5.71 -2.84 4.82
CA ARG A 137 -5.28 -4.17 4.40
C ARG A 137 -3.79 -4.26 4.06
N PHE A 138 -3.06 -3.15 4.19
CA PHE A 138 -1.61 -3.13 4.09
C PHE A 138 -0.96 -2.83 5.43
N ILE A 139 0.05 -3.61 5.78
CA ILE A 139 0.92 -3.40 6.93
C ILE A 139 2.24 -2.88 6.40
N PHE A 140 2.61 -1.68 6.82
CA PHE A 140 3.88 -1.06 6.50
C PHE A 140 4.96 -1.50 7.49
N SER A 141 6.15 -1.78 6.96
CA SER A 141 7.35 -2.04 7.75
C SER A 141 8.54 -1.30 7.16
N ARG A 142 9.43 -0.88 8.06
CA ARG A 142 10.72 -0.26 7.75
C ARG A 142 11.76 -0.85 8.71
N PRO A 143 13.00 -1.13 8.26
CA PRO A 143 14.03 -1.70 9.12
C PRO A 143 14.26 -0.85 10.37
N GLY A 144 14.20 -1.47 11.54
CA GLY A 144 14.39 -0.80 12.83
C GLY A 144 13.13 -0.15 13.41
N GLU A 145 12.01 -0.15 12.69
CA GLU A 145 10.72 0.37 13.16
C GLU A 145 9.71 -0.76 13.39
N GLN A 146 8.74 -0.53 14.28
CA GLN A 146 7.63 -1.45 14.47
C GLN A 146 6.70 -1.37 13.25
N ALA A 147 6.27 -2.53 12.75
CA ALA A 147 5.29 -2.60 11.67
C ALA A 147 3.93 -2.01 12.11
N LYS A 148 3.29 -1.27 11.21
CA LYS A 148 2.03 -0.55 11.47
C LYS A 148 1.04 -0.73 10.33
N GLN A 149 -0.25 -0.65 10.60
CA GLN A 149 -1.21 -0.59 9.49
C GLN A 149 -1.04 0.70 8.70
N MET A 150 -1.17 0.63 7.38
CA MET A 150 -1.04 1.82 6.53
C MET A 150 -2.11 2.88 6.82
N SER A 151 -3.29 2.47 7.31
CA SER A 151 -4.31 3.38 7.86
C SER A 151 -3.80 4.17 9.06
N GLU A 152 -3.04 3.55 9.97
CA GLU A 152 -2.41 4.19 11.13
C GLU A 152 -1.30 5.13 10.70
N VAL A 153 -0.38 4.68 9.82
CA VAL A 153 0.69 5.55 9.27
C VAL A 153 0.10 6.81 8.63
N ARG A 154 -0.99 6.66 7.88
CA ARG A 154 -1.71 7.78 7.24
C ARG A 154 -2.38 8.70 8.26
N LYS A 155 -2.89 8.16 9.38
CA LYS A 155 -3.52 8.92 10.45
C LYS A 155 -2.49 9.69 11.28
N ASP A 156 -1.46 9.00 11.80
CA ASP A 156 -0.35 9.58 12.57
C ASP A 156 0.23 10.79 11.81
N TYR A 157 0.44 10.60 10.50
CA TYR A 157 0.97 11.65 9.65
C TYR A 157 -0.02 12.80 9.39
N HIS A 158 -1.33 12.52 9.24
CA HIS A 158 -2.33 13.58 9.11
C HIS A 158 -2.40 14.46 10.36
N GLU A 159 -2.30 13.84 11.53
CA GLU A 159 -2.28 14.52 12.83
C GLU A 159 -1.01 15.36 12.99
N GLU A 160 0.16 14.84 12.60
CA GLU A 160 1.43 15.57 12.60
C GLU A 160 1.36 16.84 11.74
N GLN A 161 0.82 16.73 10.53
CA GLN A 161 0.71 17.89 9.64
C GLN A 161 -0.26 18.93 10.14
N LYS A 162 -1.37 18.49 10.75
CA LYS A 162 -2.31 19.41 11.41
C LYS A 162 -1.61 20.17 12.54
N ARG A 163 -0.82 19.48 13.37
CA ARG A 163 -0.05 20.11 14.47
C ARG A 163 0.96 21.12 13.96
N LEU A 164 1.71 20.79 12.89
CA LEU A 164 2.68 21.71 12.30
C LEU A 164 2.01 22.96 11.69
N GLN A 165 0.82 22.83 11.11
CA GLN A 165 0.07 23.98 10.59
C GLN A 165 -0.51 24.88 11.70
N GLU A 166 -0.84 24.34 12.87
CA GLU A 166 -1.38 25.12 14.01
C GLU A 166 -0.27 25.83 14.81
N ALA A 167 0.99 25.40 14.67
CA ALA A 167 2.14 25.96 15.37
C ALA A 167 2.83 27.12 14.62
N GLU A 168 2.48 27.35 13.35
CA GLU A 168 2.90 28.51 12.54
C GLU A 168 1.91 29.67 12.64
#